data_AF-A0A3M2RR41-F1
#
_entry.id   AF-A0A3M2RR41-F1
#
_cell.length_a   1.000
_cell.length_b   1.000
_cell.length_c   1.000
_cell.angle_alpha   90.00
_cell.angle_beta   90.00
_cell.angle_gamma   90.00
#
_symmetry.space_group_name_H-M   'P 1'
#
loop_
_entity.id
_entity.type
_entity.pdbx_description
1 polymer ?
#
loop_
_entity_poly.entity_id
_entity_poly.type
_entity_poly.pdbx_seq_one_letter_code
_entity_poly.pdbx_strand_id
1 'polypeptide(L)'
;MALAFQACWRIQLPEHHAIGELITDEVGGQVVLRIGPDRHHGLGGPFTSVREYLRAHIRSSLVALEKQQGIEEYKERFLDRIRDFTNNHLENIPAIVEDIPIVAMHADLGPHNVIVSGQTHPEIRAFIDWEFTASAPYASQYRIIEMLFRKPAPNGFGPEHDRSDELREALWGTIPDWKPWDQSETTEAFLEWFRFGLFMKPEWKPKDLPEDEMQDFWRENIRVVKSFLNKYS
;
A
#
# COMPACT_ATOMS: atom_id res chain seq x y z
N MET A 1 6.01 -15.72 4.76
CA MET A 1 5.44 -14.50 4.14
C MET A 1 5.84 -14.34 2.68
N ALA A 2 7.13 -14.28 2.31
CA ALA A 2 7.54 -14.15 0.89
C ALA A 2 6.82 -15.12 -0.07
N LEU A 3 6.80 -16.41 0.27
CA LEU A 3 6.09 -17.44 -0.52
C LEU A 3 4.56 -17.22 -0.58
N ALA A 4 3.98 -16.58 0.45
CA ALA A 4 2.55 -16.26 0.46
C ALA A 4 2.25 -15.14 -0.55
N PHE A 5 3.03 -14.06 -0.52
CA PHE A 5 2.93 -13.00 -1.53
C PHE A 5 3.09 -13.56 -2.95
N GLN A 6 4.14 -14.34 -3.19
CA GLN A 6 4.38 -14.93 -4.50
C GLN A 6 3.24 -15.86 -4.95
N ALA A 7 2.65 -16.64 -4.04
CA ALA A 7 1.52 -17.50 -4.37
C ALA A 7 0.30 -16.68 -4.80
N CYS A 8 -0.01 -15.58 -4.11
CA CYS A 8 -1.07 -14.65 -4.52
C CYS A 8 -0.74 -13.98 -5.86
N TRP A 9 0.48 -13.43 -6.01
CA TRP A 9 0.89 -12.70 -7.20
C TRP A 9 0.95 -13.55 -8.48
N ARG A 10 1.02 -14.88 -8.34
CA ARG A 10 0.99 -15.84 -9.46
C ARG A 10 -0.42 -16.22 -9.90
N ILE A 11 -1.47 -15.83 -9.18
CA ILE A 11 -2.85 -16.03 -9.63
C ILE A 11 -3.05 -15.25 -10.93
N GLN A 12 -3.53 -15.94 -11.96
CA GLN A 12 -3.79 -15.31 -13.25
C GLN A 12 -4.97 -14.36 -13.13
N LEU A 13 -4.73 -13.10 -13.48
CA LEU A 13 -5.76 -12.08 -13.58
C LEU A 13 -6.57 -12.27 -14.87
N PRO A 14 -7.89 -11.98 -14.86
CA PRO A 14 -8.72 -12.05 -16.06
C PRO A 14 -8.35 -10.98 -17.09
N GLU A 15 -7.86 -9.82 -16.64
CA GLU A 15 -7.35 -8.74 -17.48
C GLU A 15 -6.05 -8.20 -16.88
N HIS A 16 -4.98 -8.15 -17.68
CA HIS A 16 -3.63 -7.82 -17.19
C HIS A 16 -3.44 -6.37 -16.75
N HIS A 17 -4.28 -5.44 -17.20
CA HIS A 17 -4.12 -4.00 -16.96
C HIS A 17 -5.21 -3.39 -16.09
N ALA A 18 -6.29 -4.11 -15.83
CA ALA A 18 -7.39 -3.61 -15.03
C ALA A 18 -7.05 -3.68 -13.54
N ILE A 19 -7.30 -2.59 -12.83
CA ILE A 19 -7.03 -2.45 -11.39
C ILE A 19 -8.36 -2.24 -10.67
N GLY A 20 -8.65 -3.02 -9.64
CA GLY A 20 -9.90 -2.97 -8.90
C GLY A 20 -10.19 -4.23 -8.11
N GLU A 21 -11.39 -4.35 -7.57
CA GLU A 21 -11.82 -5.49 -6.76
C GLU A 21 -11.85 -6.79 -7.59
N LEU A 22 -11.29 -7.87 -7.06
CA LEU A 22 -11.43 -9.21 -7.65
C LEU A 22 -12.74 -9.83 -7.18
N ILE A 23 -13.61 -10.14 -8.14
CA ILE A 23 -14.93 -10.70 -7.85
C ILE A 23 -15.01 -12.09 -8.45
N THR A 24 -15.40 -13.05 -7.64
CA THR A 24 -15.69 -14.42 -8.05
C THR A 24 -17.14 -14.53 -8.51
N ASP A 25 -17.34 -15.06 -9.70
CA ASP A 25 -18.64 -15.52 -10.18
C ASP A 25 -18.60 -17.03 -10.46
N GLU A 26 -19.75 -17.69 -10.41
CA GLU A 26 -19.89 -19.08 -10.83
C GLU A 26 -20.62 -19.14 -12.18
N VAL A 27 -19.93 -19.61 -13.21
CA VAL A 27 -20.51 -19.77 -14.56
C VAL A 27 -20.39 -21.24 -14.95
N GLY A 28 -21.54 -21.93 -15.03
CA GLY A 28 -21.58 -23.34 -15.42
C GLY A 28 -20.81 -24.28 -14.50
N GLY A 29 -20.78 -24.00 -13.18
CA GLY A 29 -20.04 -24.79 -12.20
C GLY A 29 -18.53 -24.49 -12.14
N GLN A 30 -18.05 -23.50 -12.89
CA GLN A 30 -16.66 -23.03 -12.84
C GLN A 30 -16.59 -21.67 -12.16
N VAL A 31 -15.59 -21.50 -11.30
CA VAL A 31 -15.27 -20.20 -10.69
C VAL A 31 -14.54 -19.36 -11.73
N VAL A 32 -15.10 -18.20 -12.07
CA VAL A 32 -14.52 -17.22 -12.97
C VAL A 32 -14.22 -15.95 -12.17
N LEU A 33 -13.06 -15.35 -12.44
CA LEU A 33 -12.69 -14.06 -11.84
C LEU A 33 -13.06 -12.93 -12.80
N ARG A 34 -13.60 -11.84 -12.27
CA ARG A 34 -13.73 -10.55 -12.96
C ARG A 34 -13.17 -9.43 -12.10
N ILE A 35 -12.84 -8.31 -12.75
CA ILE A 35 -12.35 -7.12 -12.06
C ILE A 35 -13.46 -6.06 -12.04
N GLY A 36 -13.84 -5.63 -10.84
CA GLY A 36 -14.84 -4.59 -10.59
C GLY A 36 -14.23 -3.32 -9.99
N PRO A 37 -15.06 -2.30 -9.70
CA PRO A 37 -14.60 -1.14 -8.91
C PRO A 37 -14.12 -1.60 -7.54
N ASP A 38 -13.04 -1.00 -7.03
CA ASP A 38 -12.63 -1.11 -5.63
C ASP A 38 -13.67 -0.44 -4.74
N ARG A 39 -14.47 -1.27 -4.06
CA ARG A 39 -15.46 -0.85 -3.08
C ARG A 39 -14.90 -0.82 -1.67
N HIS A 40 -13.90 -1.65 -1.38
CA HIS A 40 -13.35 -1.85 -0.04
C HIS A 40 -12.77 -0.58 0.55
N HIS A 41 -12.06 0.21 -0.26
CA HIS A 41 -11.51 1.49 0.13
C HIS A 41 -12.23 2.68 -0.51
N GLY A 42 -13.33 2.39 -1.24
CA GLY A 42 -14.11 3.39 -1.95
C GLY A 42 -13.28 4.14 -3.01
N LEU A 43 -12.21 3.51 -3.53
CA LEU A 43 -11.35 4.12 -4.53
C LEU A 43 -12.06 4.27 -5.88
N GLY A 44 -13.01 3.39 -6.20
CA GLY A 44 -13.73 3.38 -7.47
C GLY A 44 -13.05 2.49 -8.51
N GLY A 45 -13.11 2.86 -9.79
CA GLY A 45 -12.59 2.05 -10.90
C GLY A 45 -13.67 1.17 -11.57
N PRO A 46 -13.30 0.05 -12.22
CA PRO A 46 -11.92 -0.43 -12.40
C PRO A 46 -11.07 0.59 -13.16
N PHE A 47 -9.81 0.74 -12.78
CA PHE A 47 -8.86 1.63 -13.44
C PHE A 47 -8.15 0.91 -14.58
N THR A 48 -7.83 1.66 -15.63
CA THR A 48 -7.16 1.11 -16.82
C THR A 48 -5.67 1.44 -16.87
N SER A 49 -5.19 2.23 -15.91
CA SER A 49 -3.79 2.62 -15.78
C SER A 49 -3.38 2.78 -14.32
N VAL A 50 -2.09 2.61 -14.06
CA VAL A 50 -1.49 2.77 -12.73
C VAL A 50 -1.54 4.23 -12.30
N ARG A 51 -1.41 5.17 -13.26
CA ARG A 51 -1.56 6.59 -12.97
C ARG A 51 -2.97 6.94 -12.54
N GLU A 52 -4.02 6.42 -13.19
CA GLU A 52 -5.39 6.62 -12.74
C GLU A 52 -5.61 6.10 -11.31
N TYR A 53 -5.10 4.91 -11.02
CA TYR A 53 -5.14 4.33 -9.69
C TYR A 53 -4.43 5.22 -8.64
N LEU A 54 -3.21 5.68 -8.92
CA LEU A 54 -2.46 6.57 -8.01
C LEU A 54 -3.17 7.90 -7.78
N ARG A 55 -3.77 8.49 -8.83
CA ARG A 55 -4.57 9.72 -8.68
C ARG A 55 -5.78 9.50 -7.79
N ALA A 56 -6.49 8.38 -7.97
CA ALA A 56 -7.64 8.02 -7.15
C ALA A 56 -7.23 7.78 -5.69
N HIS A 57 -6.13 7.07 -5.46
CA HIS A 57 -5.53 6.84 -4.14
C HIS A 57 -5.22 8.16 -3.43
N ILE A 58 -4.46 9.05 -4.07
CA ILE A 58 -4.06 10.34 -3.48
C ILE A 58 -5.29 11.22 -3.18
N ARG A 59 -6.25 11.29 -4.10
CA ARG A 59 -7.51 12.04 -3.89
C ARG A 59 -8.32 11.47 -2.74
N SER A 60 -8.44 10.14 -2.66
CA SER A 60 -9.13 9.48 -1.55
C SER A 60 -8.46 9.78 -0.21
N SER A 61 -7.12 9.75 -0.17
CA SER A 61 -6.34 10.13 1.00
C SER A 61 -6.56 11.58 1.43
N LEU A 62 -6.64 12.52 0.48
CA LEU A 62 -6.98 13.92 0.79
C LEU A 62 -8.38 14.03 1.41
N VAL A 63 -9.38 13.36 0.83
CA VAL A 63 -10.75 13.35 1.38
C VAL A 63 -10.77 12.77 2.80
N ALA A 64 -10.00 11.71 3.06
CA ALA A 64 -9.87 11.13 4.39
C ALA A 64 -9.17 12.08 5.37
N LEU A 65 -8.09 12.73 4.94
CA LEU A 65 -7.38 13.76 5.71
C LEU A 65 -8.33 14.90 6.08
N GLU A 66 -9.09 15.45 5.13
CA GLU A 66 -10.03 16.56 5.36
C GLU A 66 -11.08 16.22 6.41
N LYS A 67 -11.60 14.99 6.40
CA LYS A 67 -12.61 14.52 7.36
C LYS A 67 -12.06 14.21 8.75
N GLN A 68 -10.76 13.95 8.88
CA GLN A 68 -10.18 13.51 10.14
C GLN A 68 -10.15 14.61 11.20
N GLN A 69 -10.49 14.29 12.45
CA GLN A 69 -10.43 15.23 13.58
C GLN A 69 -9.28 14.87 14.52
N GLY A 70 -8.85 15.81 15.37
CA GLY A 70 -7.82 15.57 16.39
C GLY A 70 -6.39 15.61 15.85
N ILE A 71 -6.20 16.22 14.69
CA ILE A 71 -4.90 16.43 14.01
C ILE A 71 -4.78 17.85 13.45
N GLU A 72 -5.45 18.81 14.08
CA GLU A 72 -5.60 20.19 13.61
C GLU A 72 -4.24 20.85 13.39
N GLU A 73 -3.27 20.61 14.27
CA GLU A 73 -1.91 21.15 14.19
C GLU A 73 -1.16 20.64 12.93
N TYR A 74 -1.40 19.38 12.54
CA TYR A 74 -0.88 18.83 11.29
C TYR A 74 -1.55 19.47 10.07
N LYS A 75 -2.88 19.65 10.13
CA LYS A 75 -3.67 20.24 9.05
C LYS A 75 -3.31 21.69 8.80
N GLU A 76 -3.19 22.50 9.85
CA GLU A 76 -2.75 23.91 9.75
C GLU A 76 -1.43 24.04 8.99
N ARG A 77 -0.54 23.06 9.15
CA ARG A 77 0.78 23.07 8.52
C ARG A 77 0.78 22.58 7.07
N PHE A 78 -0.03 21.59 6.73
CA PHE A 78 0.10 20.88 5.46
C PHE A 78 -1.15 20.85 4.58
N LEU A 79 -2.36 20.99 5.14
CA LEU A 79 -3.59 20.71 4.42
C LEU A 79 -3.74 21.55 3.15
N ASP A 80 -3.49 22.86 3.22
CA ASP A 80 -3.65 23.74 2.06
C ASP A 80 -2.64 23.43 0.96
N ARG A 81 -1.38 23.12 1.33
CA ARG A 81 -0.36 22.69 0.35
C ARG A 81 -0.67 21.35 -0.27
N ILE A 82 -1.16 20.38 0.52
CA ILE A 82 -1.58 19.07 0.01
C ILE A 82 -2.77 19.23 -0.93
N ARG A 83 -3.75 20.07 -0.57
CA ARG A 83 -4.94 20.34 -1.39
C ARG A 83 -4.54 20.99 -2.72
N ASP A 84 -3.71 22.02 -2.67
CA ASP A 84 -3.19 22.69 -3.86
C ASP A 84 -2.48 21.69 -4.79
N PHE A 85 -1.54 20.92 -4.25
CA PHE A 85 -0.85 19.88 -4.99
C PHE A 85 -1.79 18.84 -5.61
N THR A 86 -2.73 18.31 -4.82
CA THR A 86 -3.65 17.25 -5.25
C THR A 86 -4.61 17.73 -6.34
N ASN A 87 -4.95 19.02 -6.36
CA ASN A 87 -5.82 19.60 -7.37
C ASN A 87 -5.08 19.96 -8.64
N ASN A 88 -3.81 20.35 -8.54
CA ASN A 88 -3.10 21.03 -9.63
C ASN A 88 -1.89 20.28 -10.20
N HIS A 89 -1.41 19.20 -9.57
CA HIS A 89 -0.10 18.60 -9.89
C HIS A 89 -0.11 17.07 -10.05
N LEU A 90 -1.27 16.42 -10.02
CA LEU A 90 -1.39 14.95 -10.18
C LEU A 90 -1.14 14.47 -11.63
N GLU A 91 -1.06 15.36 -12.59
CA GLU A 91 -0.62 15.09 -13.95
C GLU A 91 0.89 14.78 -14.02
N ASN A 92 1.67 15.20 -13.03
CA ASN A 92 3.12 15.00 -12.96
C ASN A 92 3.54 13.57 -12.57
N ILE A 93 2.59 12.66 -12.31
CA ILE A 93 2.91 11.25 -12.06
C ILE A 93 3.67 10.69 -13.28
N PRO A 94 4.91 10.21 -13.11
CA PRO A 94 5.76 9.86 -14.23
C PRO A 94 5.22 8.63 -14.95
N ALA A 95 5.43 8.56 -16.27
CA ALA A 95 4.93 7.45 -17.09
C ALA A 95 5.54 6.09 -16.74
N ILE A 96 6.75 6.08 -16.15
CA ILE A 96 7.46 4.86 -15.73
C ILE A 96 6.66 4.02 -14.72
N VAL A 97 5.72 4.61 -13.99
CA VAL A 97 4.88 3.86 -13.04
C VAL A 97 3.95 2.88 -13.74
N GLU A 98 3.65 3.06 -15.03
CA GLU A 98 2.78 2.15 -15.79
C GLU A 98 3.41 0.76 -15.98
N ASP A 99 4.74 0.66 -15.85
CA ASP A 99 5.47 -0.60 -15.98
C ASP A 99 5.38 -1.47 -14.72
N ILE A 100 4.76 -0.98 -13.64
CA ILE A 100 4.69 -1.74 -12.39
C ILE A 100 3.80 -2.98 -12.56
N PRO A 101 4.23 -4.15 -12.05
CA PRO A 101 3.41 -5.35 -12.13
C PRO A 101 2.08 -5.18 -11.40
N ILE A 102 0.99 -5.43 -12.13
CA ILE A 102 -0.37 -5.57 -11.58
C ILE A 102 -0.56 -7.06 -11.26
N VAL A 103 -0.99 -7.33 -10.03
CA VAL A 103 -1.05 -8.69 -9.46
C VAL A 103 -2.38 -8.90 -8.74
N ALA A 104 -2.75 -10.17 -8.59
CA ALA A 104 -3.78 -10.53 -7.63
C ALA A 104 -3.22 -10.31 -6.21
N MET A 105 -3.96 -9.54 -5.42
CA MET A 105 -3.60 -9.08 -4.11
C MET A 105 -4.64 -9.54 -3.10
N HIS A 106 -4.15 -10.04 -1.96
CA HIS A 106 -4.92 -10.15 -0.73
C HIS A 106 -4.55 -8.96 0.15
N ALA A 107 -5.50 -8.04 0.39
CA ALA A 107 -5.23 -6.74 1.02
C ALA A 107 -4.91 -6.87 2.52
N ASP A 108 -5.24 -8.00 3.13
CA ASP A 108 -4.87 -8.32 4.52
C ASP A 108 -3.97 -9.57 4.63
N LEU A 109 -2.96 -9.67 3.75
CA LEU A 109 -2.05 -10.83 3.73
C LEU A 109 -1.00 -10.78 4.85
N GLY A 110 -1.47 -10.78 6.10
CA GLY A 110 -0.63 -10.92 7.29
C GLY A 110 -0.44 -12.39 7.70
N PRO A 111 0.46 -12.67 8.66
CA PRO A 111 0.67 -14.03 9.19
C PRO A 111 -0.61 -14.69 9.73
N HIS A 112 -1.59 -13.90 10.18
CA HIS A 112 -2.88 -14.39 10.68
C HIS A 112 -3.76 -15.02 9.60
N ASN A 113 -3.56 -14.68 8.33
CA ASN A 113 -4.32 -15.18 7.18
C ASN A 113 -3.58 -16.27 6.38
N VAL A 114 -2.46 -16.79 6.90
CA VAL A 114 -1.66 -17.85 6.26
C VAL A 114 -1.65 -19.10 7.14
N ILE A 115 -2.22 -20.19 6.65
CA ILE A 115 -2.17 -21.50 7.30
C ILE A 115 -0.96 -22.26 6.80
N VAL A 116 -0.10 -22.71 7.71
CA VAL A 116 1.10 -23.50 7.41
C VAL A 116 1.01 -24.92 7.98
N SER A 117 1.77 -25.85 7.41
CA SER A 117 1.88 -27.22 7.89
C SER A 117 2.54 -27.28 9.27
N GLY A 118 1.96 -28.04 10.21
CA GLY A 118 2.56 -28.33 11.51
C GLY A 118 3.75 -29.29 11.46
N GLN A 119 3.96 -29.97 10.34
CA GLN A 119 5.06 -30.91 10.12
C GLN A 119 6.23 -30.28 9.35
N THR A 120 5.95 -29.27 8.55
CA THR A 120 6.93 -28.65 7.65
C THR A 120 6.64 -27.15 7.57
N HIS A 121 7.29 -26.35 8.40
CA HIS A 121 7.06 -24.90 8.51
C HIS A 121 7.08 -24.09 7.19
N PRO A 122 7.82 -24.44 6.11
CA PRO A 122 7.73 -23.70 4.85
C PRO A 122 6.51 -24.07 3.98
N GLU A 123 5.78 -25.14 4.29
CA GLU A 123 4.64 -25.58 3.46
C GLU A 123 3.38 -24.77 3.82
N ILE A 124 2.97 -23.90 2.90
CA ILE A 124 1.69 -23.18 2.98
C ILE A 124 0.55 -24.15 2.61
N ARG A 125 -0.45 -24.28 3.49
CA ARG A 125 -1.61 -25.14 3.30
C ARG A 125 -2.81 -24.40 2.73
N ALA A 126 -3.05 -23.17 3.19
CA ALA A 126 -4.14 -22.35 2.71
C ALA A 126 -3.91 -20.87 3.03
N PHE A 127 -4.55 -20.01 2.24
CA PHE A 127 -4.85 -18.62 2.63
C PHE A 127 -6.34 -18.54 2.95
N ILE A 128 -6.66 -17.81 4.02
CA ILE A 128 -8.03 -17.60 4.47
C ILE A 128 -8.38 -16.12 4.38
N ASP A 129 -9.65 -15.81 4.58
CA ASP A 129 -10.15 -14.44 4.69
C ASP A 129 -10.02 -13.59 3.42
N TRP A 130 -10.46 -14.18 2.30
CA TRP A 130 -10.43 -13.57 0.96
C TRP A 130 -11.44 -12.41 0.77
N GLU A 131 -11.98 -11.83 1.84
CA GLU A 131 -12.99 -10.77 1.75
C GLU A 131 -12.43 -9.48 1.11
N PHE A 132 -11.11 -9.25 1.21
CA PHE A 132 -10.42 -8.09 0.66
C PHE A 132 -9.42 -8.49 -0.42
N THR A 133 -9.91 -8.68 -1.64
CA THR A 133 -9.08 -9.13 -2.77
C THR A 133 -9.21 -8.19 -3.96
N ALA A 134 -8.09 -7.94 -4.61
CA ALA A 134 -8.00 -6.94 -5.68
C ALA A 134 -6.96 -7.31 -6.72
N SER A 135 -7.15 -6.80 -7.93
CA SER A 135 -6.11 -6.62 -8.93
C SER A 135 -5.47 -5.26 -8.69
N ALA A 136 -4.20 -5.20 -8.32
CA ALA A 136 -3.54 -3.93 -7.98
C ALA A 136 -2.03 -3.98 -8.27
N PRO A 137 -1.37 -2.80 -8.44
CA PRO A 137 0.09 -2.73 -8.45
C PRO A 137 0.68 -3.42 -7.22
N TYR A 138 1.60 -4.38 -7.38
CA TYR A 138 2.07 -5.19 -6.23
C TYR A 138 2.61 -4.34 -5.07
N ALA A 139 3.27 -3.22 -5.39
CA ALA A 139 3.85 -2.30 -4.43
C ALA A 139 2.80 -1.52 -3.61
N SER A 140 1.50 -1.59 -3.93
CA SER A 140 0.44 -1.07 -3.05
C SER A 140 0.33 -1.85 -1.74
N GLN A 141 0.89 -3.07 -1.66
CA GLN A 141 1.07 -3.81 -0.40
C GLN A 141 2.21 -3.28 0.48
N TYR A 142 2.78 -2.12 0.14
CA TYR A 142 3.88 -1.48 0.86
C TYR A 142 3.72 -1.53 2.38
N ARG A 143 2.55 -1.14 2.91
CA ARG A 143 2.32 -1.13 4.37
C ARG A 143 2.44 -2.53 4.98
N ILE A 144 1.84 -3.55 4.35
CA ILE A 144 1.88 -4.94 4.83
C ILE A 144 3.32 -5.45 4.85
N ILE A 145 4.05 -5.23 3.75
CA ILE A 145 5.43 -5.68 3.58
C ILE A 145 6.34 -4.95 4.60
N GLU A 146 6.23 -3.64 4.74
CA GLU A 146 7.03 -2.86 5.69
C GLU A 146 6.82 -3.26 7.14
N MET A 147 5.59 -3.62 7.52
CA MET A 147 5.31 -4.03 8.89
C MET A 147 5.98 -5.36 9.26
N LEU A 148 6.49 -6.14 8.30
CA LEU A 148 7.32 -7.31 8.59
C LEU A 148 8.70 -6.94 9.14
N PHE A 149 9.13 -5.69 8.95
CA PHE A 149 10.47 -5.20 9.30
C PHE A 149 10.46 -4.21 10.45
N ARG A 150 9.28 -3.91 11.01
CA ARG A 150 9.07 -2.83 11.98
C ARG A 150 8.38 -3.33 13.24
N LYS A 151 8.77 -2.72 14.36
CA LYS A 151 8.08 -2.93 15.65
C LYS A 151 6.71 -2.23 15.59
N PRO A 152 5.66 -2.80 16.21
CA PRO A 152 4.39 -2.10 16.37
C PRO A 152 4.58 -0.76 17.09
N ALA A 153 3.85 0.26 16.67
CA ALA A 153 3.85 1.57 17.33
C ALA A 153 2.45 2.21 17.27
N PRO A 154 2.12 3.10 18.23
CA PRO A 154 0.82 3.77 18.26
C PRO A 154 0.49 4.60 17.02
N ASN A 155 1.51 5.12 16.32
CA ASN A 155 1.36 5.84 15.05
C ASN A 155 1.29 4.91 13.83
N GLY A 156 1.20 3.59 14.04
CA GLY A 156 1.11 2.58 12.99
C GLY A 156 2.39 2.37 12.18
N PHE A 157 3.49 3.05 12.50
CA PHE A 157 4.75 2.98 11.76
C PHE A 157 5.95 3.10 12.70
N GLY A 158 6.23 2.02 13.43
CA GLY A 158 7.28 2.00 14.44
C GLY A 158 8.69 1.94 13.86
N PRO A 159 9.70 1.98 14.76
CA PRO A 159 11.08 1.82 14.36
C PRO A 159 11.31 0.44 13.74
N GLU A 160 12.28 0.37 12.85
CA GLU A 160 12.72 -0.90 12.29
C GLU A 160 13.30 -1.84 13.36
N HIS A 161 13.24 -3.14 13.09
CA HIS A 161 13.99 -4.12 13.87
C HIS A 161 15.50 -3.92 13.64
N ASP A 162 16.31 -4.23 14.64
CA ASP A 162 17.76 -4.07 14.61
C ASP A 162 18.44 -4.84 13.45
N ARG A 163 17.77 -5.85 12.89
CA ARG A 163 18.21 -6.66 11.73
C ARG A 163 17.24 -6.56 10.55
N SER A 164 16.58 -5.41 10.35
CA SER A 164 15.60 -5.20 9.26
C SER A 164 16.19 -5.47 7.88
N ASP A 165 17.43 -5.03 7.63
CA ASP A 165 18.12 -5.26 6.35
C ASP A 165 18.30 -6.76 6.05
N GLU A 166 18.68 -7.55 7.06
CA GLU A 166 18.82 -9.00 6.91
C GLU A 166 17.47 -9.69 6.65
N LEU A 167 16.40 -9.18 7.27
CA LEU A 167 15.04 -9.67 7.04
C LEU A 167 14.56 -9.32 5.62
N ARG A 168 14.88 -8.12 5.10
CA ARG A 168 14.56 -7.73 3.72
C ARG A 168 15.30 -8.59 2.71
N GLU A 169 16.60 -8.80 2.92
CA GLU A 169 17.41 -9.70 2.09
C GLU A 169 16.87 -11.13 2.11
N ALA A 170 16.45 -11.64 3.27
CA ALA A 170 15.82 -12.95 3.37
C ALA A 170 14.44 -13.01 2.67
N LEU A 171 13.62 -11.97 2.81
CA LEU A 171 12.30 -11.90 2.16
C LEU A 171 12.45 -11.97 0.64
N TRP A 172 13.23 -11.05 0.05
CA TRP A 172 13.40 -10.97 -1.39
C TRP A 172 14.27 -12.09 -1.96
N GLY A 173 15.24 -12.58 -1.18
CA GLY A 173 16.03 -13.77 -1.52
C GLY A 173 15.20 -15.05 -1.60
N THR A 174 14.06 -15.13 -0.90
CA THR A 174 13.12 -16.26 -1.00
C THR A 174 12.32 -16.24 -2.30
N ILE A 175 12.12 -15.07 -2.91
CA ILE A 175 11.34 -14.88 -4.14
C ILE A 175 12.16 -14.10 -5.18
N PRO A 176 13.27 -14.69 -5.67
CA PRO A 176 14.31 -13.97 -6.42
C PRO A 176 13.79 -13.30 -7.70
N ASP A 177 12.75 -13.84 -8.33
CA ASP A 177 12.11 -13.24 -9.52
C ASP A 177 11.52 -11.84 -9.24
N TRP A 178 11.20 -11.53 -7.97
CA TRP A 178 10.62 -10.26 -7.55
C TRP A 178 11.66 -9.26 -7.04
N LYS A 179 12.87 -9.71 -6.71
CA LYS A 179 13.94 -8.82 -6.22
C LYS A 179 14.31 -7.72 -7.24
N PRO A 180 14.43 -7.98 -8.55
CA PRO A 180 14.66 -6.92 -9.53
C PRO A 180 13.53 -5.89 -9.59
N TRP A 181 12.28 -6.31 -9.36
CA TRP A 181 11.14 -5.40 -9.31
C TRP A 181 11.20 -4.49 -8.08
N ASP A 182 11.49 -5.03 -6.90
CA ASP A 182 11.66 -4.24 -5.67
C ASP A 182 12.76 -3.17 -5.82
N GLN A 183 13.82 -3.50 -6.55
CA GLN A 183 14.98 -2.63 -6.79
C GLN A 183 14.84 -1.74 -8.04
N SER A 184 13.72 -1.78 -8.74
CA SER A 184 13.52 -1.05 -10.00
C SER A 184 13.15 0.42 -9.78
N GLU A 185 13.57 1.27 -10.71
CA GLU A 185 13.16 2.69 -10.77
C GLU A 185 11.63 2.83 -10.85
N THR A 186 10.96 1.92 -11.56
CA THR A 186 9.49 1.84 -11.62
C THR A 186 8.86 1.71 -10.24
N THR A 187 9.35 0.79 -9.40
CA THR A 187 8.84 0.59 -8.03
C THR A 187 9.18 1.79 -7.16
N GLU A 188 10.38 2.36 -7.27
CA GLU A 188 10.76 3.56 -6.52
C GLU A 188 9.83 4.74 -6.85
N ALA A 189 9.62 5.01 -8.15
CA ALA A 189 8.71 6.05 -8.62
C ALA A 189 7.28 5.80 -8.16
N PHE A 190 6.76 4.57 -8.28
CA PHE A 190 5.44 4.24 -7.78
C PHE A 190 5.32 4.48 -6.26
N LEU A 191 6.28 3.97 -5.48
CA LEU A 191 6.27 4.06 -4.03
C LEU A 191 6.37 5.50 -3.55
N GLU A 192 7.09 6.38 -4.26
CA GLU A 192 7.16 7.81 -3.91
C GLU A 192 5.75 8.44 -3.88
N TRP A 193 4.98 8.23 -4.94
CA TRP A 193 3.61 8.75 -5.07
C TRP A 193 2.60 8.02 -4.18
N PHE A 194 2.70 6.69 -4.10
CA PHE A 194 1.83 5.88 -3.25
C PHE A 194 2.02 6.21 -1.76
N ARG A 195 3.27 6.36 -1.31
CA ARG A 195 3.61 6.76 0.06
C ARG A 195 3.15 8.17 0.37
N PHE A 196 3.20 9.12 -0.57
CA PHE A 196 2.61 10.44 -0.34
C PHE A 196 1.12 10.34 0.01
N GLY A 197 0.34 9.56 -0.74
CA GLY A 197 -1.05 9.23 -0.40
C GLY A 197 -1.22 8.52 0.94
N LEU A 198 -0.34 7.58 1.28
CA LEU A 198 -0.42 6.84 2.55
C LEU A 198 -0.12 7.74 3.76
N PHE A 199 0.95 8.55 3.68
CA PHE A 199 1.48 9.30 4.81
C PHE A 199 0.89 10.70 4.98
N MET A 200 0.14 11.22 4.00
CA MET A 200 -0.60 12.48 4.21
C MET A 200 -1.72 12.39 5.24
N LYS A 201 -2.21 11.17 5.52
CA LYS A 201 -3.20 10.91 6.57
C LYS A 201 -2.50 10.27 7.79
N PRO A 202 -2.08 11.07 8.79
CA PRO A 202 -1.47 10.51 10.00
C PRO A 202 -2.48 9.78 10.89
N GLU A 203 -2.00 8.89 11.75
CA GLU A 203 -2.83 8.28 12.80
C GLU A 203 -3.20 9.30 13.91
N TRP A 204 -4.26 9.00 14.66
CA TRP A 204 -4.71 9.84 15.77
C TRP A 204 -3.64 9.90 16.87
N LYS A 205 -3.30 11.12 17.32
CA LYS A 205 -2.42 11.29 18.47
C LYS A 205 -3.15 10.93 19.76
N PRO A 206 -2.46 10.34 20.75
CA PRO A 206 -2.98 10.24 22.10
C PRO A 206 -3.36 11.63 22.64
N LYS A 207 -4.50 11.73 23.36
CA LYS A 207 -5.00 13.02 23.88
C LYS A 207 -4.02 13.72 24.82
N ASP A 208 -3.27 12.93 25.59
CA ASP A 208 -2.34 13.41 26.61
C ASP A 208 -0.89 13.48 26.11
N LEU A 209 -0.68 13.37 24.80
CA LEU A 209 0.67 13.47 24.23
C LEU A 209 1.17 14.92 24.38
N PRO A 210 2.34 15.13 25.02
CA PRO A 210 2.96 16.45 25.12
C PRO A 210 3.18 17.10 23.75
N GLU A 211 3.10 18.43 23.68
CA GLU A 211 3.23 19.19 22.42
C GLU A 211 4.61 18.99 21.77
N ASP A 212 5.66 18.81 22.57
CA ASP A 212 7.03 18.52 22.13
C ASP A 212 7.18 17.10 21.56
N GLU A 213 6.37 16.13 22.00
CA GLU A 213 6.37 14.76 21.49
C GLU A 213 5.47 14.58 20.24
N MET A 214 4.60 15.55 19.95
CA MET A 214 3.68 15.51 18.81
C MET A 214 4.41 15.48 17.46
N GLN A 215 5.50 16.24 17.33
CA GLN A 215 6.32 16.23 16.11
C GLN A 215 6.99 14.87 15.89
N ASP A 216 7.34 14.19 16.98
CA ASP A 216 7.95 12.87 16.93
C ASP A 216 6.95 11.77 16.59
N PHE A 217 5.72 11.90 17.07
CA PHE A 217 4.63 10.97 16.75
C PHE A 217 4.31 10.93 15.24
N TRP A 218 4.26 12.11 14.59
CA TRP A 218 4.04 12.23 13.15
C TRP A 218 5.32 12.39 12.33
N ARG A 219 6.50 12.12 12.92
CA ARG A 219 7.80 12.40 12.30
C ARG A 219 7.89 11.85 10.88
N GLU A 220 7.45 10.61 10.68
CA GLU A 220 7.51 9.95 9.37
C GLU A 220 6.51 10.56 8.38
N ASN A 221 5.27 10.82 8.81
CA ASN A 221 4.27 11.52 8.00
C ASN A 221 4.80 12.88 7.53
N ILE A 222 5.34 13.66 8.46
CA ILE A 222 5.93 14.97 8.19
C ILE A 222 7.10 14.85 7.22
N ARG A 223 8.01 13.90 7.44
CA ARG A 223 9.18 13.67 6.58
C ARG A 223 8.78 13.38 5.15
N VAL A 224 7.88 12.41 4.94
CA VAL A 224 7.43 11.98 3.61
C VAL A 224 6.69 13.12 2.90
N VAL A 225 5.70 13.72 3.55
CA VAL A 225 4.85 14.75 2.95
C VAL A 225 5.63 16.02 2.65
N LYS A 226 6.49 16.47 3.58
CA LYS A 226 7.32 17.66 3.36
C LYS A 226 8.33 17.43 2.24
N SER A 227 8.99 16.28 2.21
CA SER A 227 9.97 15.94 1.16
C SER A 227 9.31 15.91 -0.20
N PHE A 228 8.14 15.28 -0.29
CA PHE A 228 7.39 15.16 -1.53
C PHE A 228 6.90 16.53 -2.03
N LEU A 229 6.24 17.31 -1.18
CA LEU A 229 5.76 18.64 -1.55
C LEU A 229 6.91 19.59 -1.93
N ASN A 230 8.08 19.47 -1.32
CA ASN A 230 9.23 20.31 -1.71
C ASN A 230 9.83 19.92 -3.08
N LYS A 231 9.60 18.69 -3.54
CA LYS A 231 10.07 18.20 -4.84
C LYS A 231 9.11 18.58 -5.97
N TYR A 232 7.80 18.65 -5.68
CA TYR A 232 6.75 18.75 -6.69
C TYR A 232 5.78 19.93 -6.53
N SER A 233 5.98 20.82 -5.54
CA SER A 233 5.25 22.08 -5.33
C SER A 233 6.22 23.25 -5.22
#